data_AF-A0A2T1FBG0-F1
#
_entry.id   AF-A0A2T1FBG0-F1
#
_cell.length_a   1.000
_cell.length_b   1.000
_cell.length_c   1.000
_cell.angle_alpha   90.00
_cell.angle_beta   90.00
_cell.angle_gamma   90.00
#
_symmetry.space_group_name_H-M   'P 1'
#
loop_
_entity.id
_entity.type
_entity.pdbx_description
1 polymer ?
#
loop_
_entity_poly.entity_id
_entity_poly.type
_entity_poly.pdbx_seq_one_letter_code
_entity_poly.pdbx_strand_id
1 'polypeptide(L)'
;MNLTLNEVIAERDTRILCWYLNTTNKVQIARITNIPNWYFERTVFPGERLLFEAVPSAQLEVCRNTETGGVVCERILCDRLRVEELSTAD
;
A
#
# COMPACT_ATOMS: atom_id res chain seq x y z
N MET A 1 28.39 -7.07 22.13
CA MET A 1 28.19 -6.56 20.75
C MET A 1 27.19 -5.43 20.86
N ASN A 2 27.67 -4.19 20.95
CA ASN A 2 26.81 -3.03 21.16
C ASN A 2 26.59 -2.39 19.80
N LEU A 3 25.40 -2.60 19.23
CA LEU A 3 24.94 -1.82 18.09
C LEU A 3 24.73 -0.39 18.58
N THR A 4 25.35 0.56 17.90
CA THR A 4 25.24 1.97 18.27
C THR A 4 23.85 2.46 17.87
N LEU A 5 23.22 3.31 18.69
CA LEU A 5 21.87 3.85 18.46
C LEU A 5 21.72 4.52 17.08
N ASN A 6 22.83 4.91 16.45
CA ASN A 6 22.86 5.51 15.12
C ASN A 6 22.70 4.49 13.98
N GLU A 7 23.09 3.23 14.16
CA GLU A 7 22.89 2.16 13.16
C GLU A 7 21.42 1.73 13.09
N VAL A 8 20.70 1.80 14.21
CA VAL A 8 19.25 1.49 14.28
C VAL A 8 18.40 2.57 13.58
N ILE A 9 18.93 3.77 13.38
CA ILE A 9 18.21 4.89 12.76
C ILE A 9 18.40 4.93 11.24
N ALA A 10 19.35 4.16 10.68
CA ALA A 10 19.66 4.14 9.25
C ALA A 10 18.69 3.28 8.40
N GLU A 11 17.96 2.35 9.01
CA GLU A 11 16.83 1.65 8.38
C GLU A 11 15.50 2.30 8.78
N ARG A 12 15.40 3.63 8.64
CA ARG A 12 14.08 4.21 8.43
C ARG A 12 13.66 3.74 7.05
N ASP A 13 12.89 2.67 6.95
CA ASP A 13 12.20 2.28 5.73
C ASP A 13 11.50 3.53 5.17
N THR A 14 12.15 4.21 4.21
CA THR A 14 11.67 5.48 3.72
C THR A 14 10.34 5.23 3.07
N ARG A 15 9.28 5.73 3.71
CA ARG A 15 7.92 5.60 3.17
C ARG A 15 7.89 6.26 1.80
N ILE A 16 7.27 5.58 0.86
CA ILE A 16 6.99 6.08 -0.48
C ILE A 16 5.52 6.47 -0.56
N LEU A 17 5.23 7.46 -1.41
CA LEU A 17 3.85 7.77 -1.78
C LEU A 17 3.37 6.73 -2.79
N CYS A 18 2.29 6.05 -2.48
CA CYS A 18 1.65 5.04 -3.30
C CYS A 18 0.26 5.50 -3.74
N TRP A 19 -0.19 5.03 -4.90
CA TRP A 19 -1.56 5.21 -5.37
C TRP A 19 -2.16 3.91 -5.88
N TYR A 20 -3.47 3.73 -5.65
CA TYR A 20 -4.25 2.62 -6.18
C TYR A 20 -5.58 3.16 -6.71
N LEU A 21 -6.04 2.64 -7.85
CA LEU A 21 -7.34 2.98 -8.43
C LEU A 21 -8.23 1.74 -8.43
N ASN A 22 -9.39 1.84 -7.80
CA ASN A 22 -10.41 0.80 -7.95
C ASN A 22 -11.08 0.97 -9.31
N THR A 23 -10.62 0.19 -10.30
CA THR A 23 -11.21 0.15 -11.64
C THR A 23 -12.44 -0.77 -11.74
N THR A 24 -12.84 -1.41 -10.64
CA THR A 24 -14.00 -2.31 -10.59
C THR A 24 -15.27 -1.55 -10.23
N ASN A 25 -16.44 -2.18 -10.45
CA ASN A 25 -17.74 -1.66 -10.04
C ASN A 25 -18.18 -2.12 -8.62
N LYS A 26 -17.25 -2.66 -7.82
CA LYS A 26 -17.52 -3.15 -6.47
C LYS A 26 -16.73 -2.32 -5.45
N VAL A 27 -17.29 -2.16 -4.25
CA VAL A 27 -16.55 -1.63 -3.10
C VAL A 27 -15.47 -2.64 -2.71
N GLN A 28 -14.29 -2.13 -2.38
CA GLN A 28 -13.13 -2.93 -1.98
C GLN A 28 -12.63 -2.50 -0.60
N ILE A 29 -11.93 -3.41 0.07
CA ILE A 29 -11.19 -3.11 1.29
C ILE A 29 -9.70 -3.29 0.98
N ALA A 30 -8.92 -2.22 1.12
CA ALA A 30 -7.47 -2.19 0.92
C ALA A 30 -6.75 -2.22 2.28
N ARG A 31 -5.79 -3.12 2.45
CA ARG A 31 -5.11 -3.41 3.73
C ARG A 31 -3.61 -3.58 3.54
N ILE A 32 -2.85 -3.33 4.60
CA ILE A 32 -1.45 -3.76 4.69
C ILE A 32 -1.31 -4.57 5.98
N THR A 33 -0.98 -5.85 5.84
CA THR A 33 -0.91 -6.80 6.97
C THR A 33 0.46 -7.47 7.11
N ASN A 34 1.34 -7.31 6.12
CA ASN A 34 2.67 -7.94 6.10
C ASN A 34 3.76 -7.12 6.81
N ILE A 35 3.42 -5.92 7.32
CA ILE A 35 4.35 -5.07 8.09
C ILE A 35 3.98 -5.15 9.58
N PRO A 36 4.88 -5.60 10.46
CA PRO A 36 4.57 -5.75 11.88
C PRO A 36 4.30 -4.39 12.53
N ASN A 37 3.34 -4.35 13.48
CA ASN A 37 2.95 -3.15 14.23
C ASN A 37 2.44 -1.98 13.35
N TRP A 38 2.01 -2.25 12.12
CA TRP A 38 1.39 -1.27 11.23
C TRP A 38 -0.09 -1.61 11.04
N TYR A 39 -0.99 -0.67 11.37
CA TYR A 39 -2.40 -0.79 11.02
C TYR A 39 -2.76 0.09 9.83
N PHE A 40 -3.19 -0.53 8.73
CA PHE A 40 -3.73 0.16 7.56
C PHE A 40 -4.89 -0.64 6.97
N GLU A 41 -6.05 -0.01 6.93
CA GLU A 41 -7.25 -0.53 6.30
C GLU A 41 -8.09 0.64 5.77
N ARG A 42 -8.50 0.59 4.51
CA ARG A 42 -9.32 1.64 3.86
C ARG A 42 -10.38 1.01 2.96
N THR A 43 -11.58 1.57 2.99
CA THR A 43 -12.61 1.29 1.97
C THR A 43 -12.27 2.06 0.71
N VAL A 44 -12.36 1.42 -0.46
CA VAL A 44 -12.13 2.04 -1.77
C VAL A 44 -13.36 1.82 -2.64
N PHE A 45 -14.06 2.90 -2.96
CA PHE A 45 -15.27 2.88 -3.79
C PHE A 45 -14.94 2.69 -5.28
N PRO A 46 -15.91 2.23 -6.10
CA PRO A 46 -15.76 2.18 -7.55
C PRO A 46 -15.28 3.52 -8.13
N GLY A 47 -14.18 3.50 -8.88
CA GLY A 47 -13.57 4.68 -9.49
C GLY A 47 -12.75 5.56 -8.53
N GLU A 48 -12.68 5.24 -7.25
CA GLU A 48 -11.89 6.00 -6.28
C GLU A 48 -10.39 5.73 -6.44
N ARG A 49 -9.60 6.80 -6.37
CA ARG A 49 -8.14 6.74 -6.26
C ARG A 49 -7.73 6.88 -4.79
N LEU A 50 -7.22 5.81 -4.22
CA LEU A 50 -6.62 5.78 -2.90
C LEU A 50 -5.15 6.23 -3.01
N LEU A 51 -4.80 7.32 -2.32
CA LEU A 51 -3.42 7.77 -2.13
C LEU A 51 -2.99 7.47 -0.69
N PHE A 52 -1.81 6.89 -0.50
CA PHE A 52 -1.35 6.47 0.82
C PHE A 52 0.17 6.37 0.90
N GLU A 53 0.72 6.43 2.10
CA GLU A 53 2.15 6.16 2.34
C GLU A 53 2.36 4.73 2.81
N ALA A 54 3.40 4.07 2.30
CA ALA A 54 3.79 2.73 2.72
C ALA A 54 5.31 2.55 2.57
N VAL A 55 5.88 1.55 3.25
CA VAL A 55 7.25 1.11 2.95
C VAL A 55 7.26 0.32 1.63
N PRO A 56 8.33 0.36 0.83
CA PRO A 56 8.37 -0.33 -0.47
C PRO A 56 8.07 -1.84 -0.39
N SER A 57 8.47 -2.48 0.70
CA SER A 57 8.25 -3.91 0.99
C SER A 57 6.83 -4.25 1.44
N ALA A 58 5.99 -3.26 1.74
CA ALA A 58 4.59 -3.48 2.09
C ALA A 58 3.81 -4.04 0.90
N GLN A 59 2.75 -4.80 1.19
CA GLN A 59 1.85 -5.34 0.19
C GLN A 59 0.45 -4.81 0.46
N LEU A 60 -0.08 -4.06 -0.51
CA LEU A 60 -1.48 -3.66 -0.52
C LEU A 60 -2.33 -4.89 -0.88
N GLU A 61 -3.00 -5.46 0.12
CA GLU A 61 -4.03 -6.47 -0.06
C GLU A 61 -5.35 -5.78 -0.39
N VAL A 62 -5.96 -6.11 -1.54
CA VAL A 62 -7.25 -5.56 -1.97
C VAL A 62 -8.26 -6.68 -2.02
N CYS A 63 -9.26 -6.63 -1.14
CA CYS A 63 -10.31 -7.63 -1.02
C CYS A 63 -11.65 -7.09 -1.54
N ARG A 64 -12.42 -7.95 -2.20
CA ARG A 64 -13.77 -7.64 -2.69
C ARG A 64 -14.68 -8.84 -2.65
N ASN A 65 -15.98 -8.58 -2.59
CA ASN A 65 -16.99 -9.64 -2.70
C ASN A 65 -17.13 -10.09 -4.17
N THR A 66 -17.32 -11.39 -4.37
CA THR A 66 -17.67 -11.99 -5.65
C THR A 66 -19.17 -11.97 -5.85
N GLU A 67 -19.63 -12.18 -7.08
CA GLU A 67 -21.06 -12.27 -7.40
C GLU A 67 -21.75 -13.47 -6.73
N THR A 68 -20.97 -14.51 -6.40
CA THR A 68 -21.42 -15.70 -5.68
C THR A 68 -21.41 -15.54 -4.16
N GLY A 69 -21.13 -14.34 -3.65
CA GLY A 69 -21.11 -14.06 -2.21
C GLY A 69 -19.84 -14.49 -1.47
N GLY A 70 -18.78 -14.89 -2.19
CA GLY A 70 -17.46 -15.14 -1.62
C GLY A 70 -16.62 -13.86 -1.50
N VAL A 71 -15.41 -13.98 -0.94
CA VAL A 71 -14.42 -12.91 -0.90
C VAL A 71 -13.18 -13.35 -1.66
N VAL A 72 -12.66 -12.48 -2.52
CA VAL A 72 -11.38 -12.66 -3.19
C VAL A 72 -10.46 -11.51 -2.83
N CYS A 73 -9.19 -11.81 -2.58
CA CYS A 73 -8.17 -10.83 -2.24
C CYS A 73 -6.93 -11.00 -3.13
N GLU A 74 -6.37 -9.90 -3.57
CA GLU A 74 -5.12 -9.84 -4.34
C GLU A 74 -4.10 -9.00 -3.58
N ARG A 75 -2.79 -9.25 -3.77
CA ARG A 75 -1.71 -8.49 -3.13
C ARG A 75 -0.83 -7.82 -4.17
N ILE A 76 -0.54 -6.54 -3.94
CA ILE A 76 0.32 -5.73 -4.81
C ILE A 76 1.45 -5.15 -3.97
N LEU A 77 2.70 -5.35 -4.37
CA LEU A 77 3.85 -4.73 -3.71
C LEU A 77 3.75 -3.20 -3.84
N CYS A 78 3.83 -2.47 -2.72
CA CYS A 78 3.68 -1.02 -2.67
C CYS A 78 4.73 -0.29 -3.53
N ASP A 79 5.92 -0.89 -3.70
CA ASP A 79 6.93 -0.37 -4.63
C ASP A 79 6.41 -0.22 -6.08
N ARG A 80 5.50 -1.10 -6.52
CA ARG A 80 4.85 -1.04 -7.84
C ARG A 80 3.72 0.00 -7.91
N LEU A 81 3.28 0.49 -6.76
CA LEU A 81 2.22 1.51 -6.64
C LEU A 81 2.80 2.90 -6.44
N ARG A 82 4.13 3.04 -6.46
CA ARG A 82 4.83 4.31 -6.24
C ARG A 82 4.31 5.38 -7.21
N VAL A 83 4.05 6.58 -6.68
CA VAL A 83 3.84 7.77 -7.50
C VAL A 83 5.20 8.20 -8.05
N GLU A 84 5.31 8.25 -9.37
CA GLU A 84 6.48 8.83 -10.03
C GLU A 84 6.31 10.35 -10.08
N GLU A 85 7.27 11.09 -9.52
CA GLU A 85 7.39 12.51 -9.79
C GLU A 85 7.88 12.67 -11.23
N LEU A 86 7.06 13.28 -12.08
CA LEU A 86 7.54 13.80 -13.35
C LEU A 86 8.47 14.97 -13.01
N SER A 87 9.78 14.76 -13.07
CA SER A 87 10.71 15.87 -13.07
C SER A 87 10.45 16.67 -14.34
N THR A 88 9.78 17.82 -14.21
CA THR A 88 9.86 18.85 -15.24
C THR A 88 11.32 19.29 -15.29
N ALA A 89 12.07 18.71 -16.23
CA ALA A 89 13.35 19.26 -16.64
C ALA A 89 13.04 20.60 -17.32
N ASP A 90 13.44 21.70 -16.66
CA ASP A 90 13.50 23.03 -17.24
C ASP A 90 14.58 23.10 -18.34
#